data_AF-A0A960FMF5-F1
#
_entry.id   AF-A0A960FMF5-F1
#
_cell.length_a   1.000
_cell.length_b   1.000
_cell.length_c   1.000
_cell.angle_alpha   90.00
_cell.angle_beta   90.00
_cell.angle_gamma   90.00
#
_symmetry.space_group_name_H-M   'P 1'
#
loop_
_entity.id
_entity.type
_entity.pdbx_description
1 polymer ?
#
loop_
_entity_poly.entity_id
_entity_poly.type
_entity_poly.pdbx_seq_one_letter_code
_entity_poly.pdbx_strand_id
1 'polypeptide(L)'
;VVLGRAPEDAKVHPALELDAPLTDVLDELGRRDVLQAMVEGGASVAGAFYREGLVDRYVLYLAPALFGGDDARGLFAGPGAAT
;
A
#
# COMPACT_ATOMS: atom_id res chain seq x y z
N VAL A 1 -1.94 9.88 -4.87
CA VAL A 1 -3.01 9.47 -3.94
C VAL A 1 -2.34 9.07 -2.66
N VAL A 2 -2.81 9.55 -1.52
CA VAL A 2 -2.30 9.20 -0.19
C VAL A 2 -3.44 8.56 0.60
N LEU A 3 -3.16 7.43 1.23
CA LEU A 3 -4.07 6.79 2.17
C LEU A 3 -3.97 7.53 3.50
N GLY A 4 -5.09 8.04 4.00
CA GLY A 4 -5.13 8.97 5.12
C GLY A 4 -4.65 10.36 4.72
N ARG A 5 -3.91 11.01 5.62
CA ARG A 5 -3.47 12.41 5.50
C ARG A 5 -1.96 12.51 5.35
N ALA A 6 -1.48 13.27 4.36
CA ALA A 6 -0.05 13.55 4.26
C ALA A 6 0.34 14.65 5.27
N PRO A 7 1.55 14.61 5.84
CA PRO A 7 2.10 15.73 6.62
C PRO A 7 2.02 17.05 5.85
N GLU A 8 1.80 18.18 6.53
CA GLU A 8 1.63 19.48 5.86
C GLU A 8 2.89 19.92 5.06
N ASP A 9 4.07 19.49 5.50
CA ASP A 9 5.36 19.76 4.86
C ASP A 9 5.74 18.73 3.79
N ALA A 10 4.87 17.75 3.52
CA ALA A 10 5.14 16.70 2.55
C ALA A 10 5.23 17.26 1.13
N LYS A 11 6.30 16.89 0.43
CA LYS A 11 6.54 17.31 -0.98
C LYS A 11 5.53 16.75 -1.98
N VAL A 12 4.66 15.83 -1.56
CA VAL A 12 3.62 15.24 -2.42
C VAL A 12 2.46 16.20 -2.65
N HIS A 13 2.39 17.30 -1.90
CA HIS A 13 1.31 18.28 -2.03
C HIS A 13 1.35 19.05 -3.36
N PRO A 14 0.19 19.30 -4.00
CA PRO A 14 -1.14 18.83 -3.59
C PRO A 14 -1.34 17.35 -3.93
N ALA A 15 -1.93 16.58 -3.00
CA ALA A 15 -2.28 15.18 -3.20
C ALA A 15 -3.78 14.93 -2.98
N LEU A 16 -4.34 13.98 -3.72
CA LEU A 16 -5.63 13.37 -3.35
C LEU A 16 -5.40 12.52 -2.10
N GLU A 17 -5.93 12.98 -0.97
CA GLU A 17 -5.91 12.30 0.32
C GLU A 17 -7.25 11.62 0.55
N LEU A 18 -7.24 10.32 0.84
CA LEU A 18 -8.44 9.53 1.07
C LEU A 18 -8.28 8.74 2.37
N ASP A 19 -9.07 9.10 3.37
CA ASP A 19 -9.16 8.40 4.66
C ASP A 19 -10.45 7.58 4.70
N ALA A 20 -10.41 6.41 4.06
CA ALA A 20 -11.54 5.51 3.87
C ALA A 20 -11.06 4.04 3.76
N PRO A 21 -11.95 3.05 3.89
CA PRO A 21 -11.65 1.65 3.58
C PRO A 21 -11.02 1.49 2.18
N LEU A 22 -10.14 0.50 2.00
CA LEU A 22 -9.38 0.36 0.75
C LEU A 22 -10.29 0.13 -0.47
N THR A 23 -11.39 -0.59 -0.30
CA THR A 23 -12.42 -0.77 -1.34
C THR A 23 -12.98 0.57 -1.82
N ASP A 24 -13.32 1.46 -0.88
CA ASP A 24 -13.92 2.75 -1.18
C ASP A 24 -12.89 3.69 -1.84
N VAL A 25 -11.62 3.57 -1.44
CA VAL A 25 -10.51 4.25 -2.12
C VAL A 25 -10.40 3.79 -3.57
N LEU A 26 -10.43 2.49 -3.83
CA LEU A 26 -10.35 1.95 -5.19
C LEU A 26 -11.58 2.34 -6.02
N ASP A 27 -12.77 2.35 -5.43
CA ASP A 27 -14.00 2.82 -6.09
C ASP A 27 -13.93 4.31 -6.46
N GLU A 28 -13.39 5.16 -5.58
CA GLU A 28 -13.13 6.58 -5.88
C GLU A 28 -12.12 6.74 -7.03
N LEU A 29 -11.06 5.94 -7.04
CA LEU A 29 -10.08 5.95 -8.14
C LEU A 29 -10.70 5.49 -9.46
N GLY A 30 -11.51 4.44 -9.42
CA GLY A 30 -12.27 3.97 -10.59
C GLY A 30 -13.24 5.03 -11.13
N ARG A 31 -13.93 5.76 -10.25
CA ARG A 31 -14.79 6.91 -10.64
C ARG A 31 -14.02 8.09 -11.25
N ARG A 32 -12.69 8.12 -11.10
CA ARG A 32 -11.78 9.09 -11.72
C ARG A 32 -11.05 8.51 -12.94
N ASP A 33 -11.57 7.43 -13.51
CA ASP A 33 -11.01 6.73 -14.67
C ASP A 33 -9.60 6.17 -14.45
N VAL A 34 -9.19 5.92 -13.19
CA VAL A 34 -7.93 5.25 -12.88
C VAL A 34 -8.12 3.74 -13.03
N LEU A 35 -7.62 3.19 -14.14
CA LEU A 35 -7.75 1.77 -14.47
C LEU A 35 -6.73 0.87 -13.75
N GLN A 36 -5.56 1.42 -13.43
CA GLN A 36 -4.46 0.71 -12.77
C GLN A 36 -3.76 1.65 -11.80
N ALA A 37 -3.48 1.16 -10.59
CA ALA A 37 -2.73 1.88 -9.58
C ALA A 37 -1.53 1.04 -9.12
N MET A 38 -0.37 1.67 -9.00
CA MET A 38 0.76 1.10 -8.29
C MET A 38 0.62 1.44 -6.81
N VAL A 39 0.57 0.43 -5.95
CA VAL A 39 0.51 0.63 -4.50
C VAL A 39 1.92 0.56 -3.94
N GLU A 40 2.37 1.68 -3.37
CA GLU A 40 3.67 1.79 -2.69
C GLU A 40 3.45 2.19 -1.23
N GLY A 41 4.30 1.66 -0.35
CA GLY A 41 4.20 1.93 1.08
C GLY A 41 4.96 0.90 1.92
N GLY A 42 4.83 1.00 3.23
CA GLY A 42 5.40 0.03 4.15
C GLY A 42 4.62 -1.28 4.21
N ALA A 43 5.17 -2.24 4.96
CA ALA A 43 4.61 -3.59 5.14
C ALA A 43 3.14 -3.62 5.59
N SER A 44 2.68 -2.61 6.34
CA SER A 44 1.28 -2.50 6.78
C SER A 44 0.33 -2.23 5.62
N VAL A 45 0.70 -1.34 4.69
CA VAL A 45 -0.12 -1.01 3.51
C VAL A 45 -0.17 -2.23 2.59
N ALA A 46 0.99 -2.79 2.26
CA ALA A 46 1.09 -3.97 1.40
C ALA A 46 0.30 -5.17 1.99
N GLY A 47 0.40 -5.38 3.32
CA GLY A 47 -0.33 -6.44 4.01
C GLY A 47 -1.85 -6.22 4.07
N ALA A 48 -2.32 -4.97 4.09
CA ALA A 48 -3.76 -4.66 4.05
C ALA A 48 -4.37 -4.99 2.69
N PHE A 49 -3.74 -4.53 1.60
CA PHE A 49 -4.18 -4.86 0.24
C PHE A 49 -4.18 -6.37 -0.03
N TYR A 50 -3.14 -7.08 0.43
CA TYR A 50 -3.07 -8.53 0.32
C TYR A 50 -4.24 -9.23 1.05
N ARG A 51 -4.49 -8.87 2.32
CA ARG A 51 -5.55 -9.47 3.13
C ARG A 51 -6.95 -9.25 2.56
N GLU A 52 -7.18 -8.09 1.95
CA GLU A 52 -8.48 -7.75 1.35
C GLU A 52 -8.65 -8.35 -0.07
N GLY A 53 -7.66 -9.06 -0.60
CA GLY A 53 -7.73 -9.67 -1.93
C GLY A 53 -7.71 -8.65 -3.06
N LEU A 54 -7.12 -7.47 -2.83
CA LEU A 54 -7.15 -6.32 -3.75
C LEU A 54 -5.90 -6.21 -4.63
N VAL A 55 -5.07 -7.26 -4.70
CA VAL A 55 -3.81 -7.25 -5.47
C VAL A 55 -3.92 -8.16 -6.68
N ASP A 56 -3.91 -7.56 -7.87
CA ASP A 56 -3.86 -8.31 -9.13
C ASP A 56 -2.43 -8.68 -9.56
N ARG A 57 -1.43 -7.88 -9.18
CA ARG A 57 -0.03 -8.06 -9.60
C ARG A 57 0.96 -7.60 -8.54
N TYR A 58 1.97 -8.42 -8.31
CA TYR A 58 3.15 -8.06 -7.50
C TYR A 58 4.31 -7.62 -8.38
N VAL A 59 4.98 -6.54 -7.98
CA VAL A 59 6.28 -6.12 -8.51
C VAL A 59 7.26 -6.11 -7.35
N LEU A 60 8.15 -7.10 -7.30
CA LEU A 60 9.09 -7.29 -6.20
C LEU A 60 10.52 -6.97 -6.65
N TYR A 61 11.17 -6.05 -5.93
CA TYR A 61 12.59 -5.74 -6.11
C TYR A 61 13.39 -6.38 -4.96
N LEU A 62 14.25 -7.34 -5.29
CA LEU A 62 15.08 -8.05 -4.33
C LEU A 62 16.53 -7.60 -4.44
N ALA A 63 17.07 -7.05 -3.35
CA ALA A 63 18.49 -6.73 -3.24
C ALA A 63 19.27 -7.92 -2.65
N PRO A 64 20.54 -8.14 -3.02
CA PRO A 64 21.42 -9.14 -2.41
C PRO A 64 21.91 -8.67 -1.03
N ALA A 65 20.98 -8.33 -0.13
CA ALA A 65 21.25 -7.83 1.20
C ALA A 65 20.58 -8.74 2.24
N LEU A 66 21.30 -9.03 3.32
CA LEU A 66 20.81 -9.85 4.41
C LEU A 66 20.55 -8.95 5.62
N PHE A 67 19.28 -8.83 5.99
CA PHE A 67 18.88 -8.24 7.27
C PHE A 67 18.86 -9.38 8.29
N GLY A 68 19.72 -9.30 9.31
CA GLY A 68 19.73 -10.24 10.44
C GLY A 68 18.68 -9.87 11.49
N GLY A 69 18.63 -10.64 12.59
CA GLY A 69 17.71 -10.40 13.71
C GLY A 69 16.30 -10.96 13.50
N ASP A 70 15.48 -10.89 14.54
CA ASP A 70 14.04 -11.20 14.54
C ASP A 70 13.15 -9.94 14.50
N ASP A 71 13.77 -8.77 14.38
CA ASP A 71 13.15 -7.44 14.32
C ASP A 71 13.15 -6.81 12.92
N ALA A 72 13.70 -7.52 11.92
CA ALA A 72 13.66 -7.08 10.54
C ALA A 72 12.22 -6.93 10.05
N ARG A 73 11.95 -5.86 9.30
CA ARG A 73 10.61 -5.60 8.75
C ARG A 73 10.36 -6.51 7.55
N GLY A 74 9.42 -7.44 7.69
CA GLY A 74 8.96 -8.28 6.58
C GLY A 74 8.24 -7.50 5.47
N LEU A 75 7.98 -8.16 4.35
CA LEU A 75 7.27 -7.58 3.20
C LEU A 75 5.82 -7.21 3.54
N PHE A 76 5.16 -8.01 4.38
CA PHE A 76 3.81 -7.75 4.88
C PHE A 76 3.80 -7.71 6.41
N ALA A 77 2.91 -6.90 6.99
CA ALA A 77 2.68 -6.82 8.42
C ALA A 77 1.21 -7.09 8.81
N GLY A 78 1.00 -7.54 10.04
CA GLY A 78 -0.29 -7.91 10.61
C GLY A 78 -0.60 -9.41 10.46
N PRO A 79 -1.87 -9.82 10.67
CA PRO A 79 -2.28 -11.22 10.55
C PRO A 79 -2.01 -11.78 9.15
N GLY A 80 -1.72 -13.07 9.07
CA GLY A 80 -1.66 -13.79 7.79
C GLY A 80 -3.01 -13.79 7.08
N ALA A 81 -2.98 -13.94 5.75
CA ALA A 81 -4.16 -14.10 4.91
C ALA A 81 -4.06 -15.40 4.13
N ALA A 82 -5.22 -15.97 3.80
CA ALA A 82 -5.29 -17.08 2.84
C ALA A 82 -4.82 -16.61 1.46
N THR A 83 -4.25 -17.54 0.70
CA THR A 83 -3.83 -17.37 -0.70
C THR A 83 -4.95 -17.74 -1.66
#